data_AF-A0A8H6EFH7-F1
#
_entry.id   AF-A0A8H6EFH7-F1
#
_cell.length_a   1.000
_cell.length_b   1.000
_cell.length_c   1.000
_cell.angle_alpha   90.00
_cell.angle_beta   90.00
_cell.angle_gamma   90.00
#
_symmetry.space_group_name_H-M   'P 1'
#
loop_
_entity.id
_entity.type
_entity.pdbx_description
1 polymer ?
#
loop_
_entity_poly.entity_id
_entity_poly.type
_entity_poly.pdbx_seq_one_letter_code
_entity_poly.pdbx_strand_id
1 'polypeptide(L)'
;MAITTPAPQEICTSCGDVSSNAIQVPCSHHYCLTCLEQFFELALTDQSVFPPRCCSRAIPIVSVSSFLKPIVVQTFEKKKIEFESQYKVYCSSKRCSTFIPSSNIVKDIGTCWGMSAGCVNRRGP
;
A
#
# COMPACT_ATOMS: atom_id res chain seq x y z
N MET A 1 -18.17 -40.69 1.15
CA MET A 1 -17.33 -40.26 0.02
C MET A 1 -17.25 -38.73 0.10
N ALA A 2 -16.09 -38.18 0.48
CA ALA A 2 -15.93 -36.73 0.55
C ALA A 2 -15.79 -36.19 -0.87
N ILE A 3 -16.77 -35.40 -1.31
CA ILE A 3 -16.67 -34.59 -2.51
C ILE A 3 -15.66 -33.48 -2.23
N THR A 4 -14.40 -33.73 -2.57
CA THR A 4 -13.39 -32.67 -2.66
C THR A 4 -13.72 -31.88 -3.92
N THR A 5 -14.61 -30.88 -3.82
CA THR A 5 -14.85 -29.92 -4.90
C THR A 5 -13.50 -29.28 -5.23
N PRO A 6 -12.94 -29.46 -6.44
CA PRO A 6 -11.68 -28.82 -6.80
C PRO A 6 -11.88 -27.31 -6.72
N ALA A 7 -10.92 -26.61 -6.13
CA ALA A 7 -10.95 -25.15 -6.06
C ALA A 7 -11.14 -24.56 -7.47
N PRO A 8 -11.98 -23.52 -7.64
CA PRO A 8 -12.17 -22.85 -8.92
C PRO A 8 -10.81 -22.43 -9.48
N GLN A 9 -10.52 -22.83 -10.71
CA GLN A 9 -9.27 -22.50 -11.38
C GLN A 9 -9.51 -21.27 -12.25
N GLU A 10 -8.99 -20.13 -11.80
CA GLU A 10 -9.19 -18.84 -12.43
C GLU A 10 -7.92 -18.41 -13.17
N ILE A 11 -8.10 -17.71 -14.29
CA ILE A 11 -6.98 -17.24 -15.12
C ILE A 11 -6.53 -15.87 -14.60
N CYS A 12 -5.24 -15.74 -14.31
CA CYS A 12 -4.63 -14.47 -13.92
C CYS A 12 -4.65 -13.49 -15.10
N THR A 13 -5.22 -12.31 -14.89
CA THR A 13 -5.29 -11.26 -15.92
C THR A 13 -3.91 -10.69 -16.26
N SER A 14 -2.94 -10.77 -15.33
CA SER A 14 -1.59 -10.21 -15.54
C SER A 14 -0.65 -11.15 -16.30
N CYS A 15 -0.60 -12.43 -15.94
CA CYS A 15 0.35 -13.39 -16.52
C CYS A 15 -0.30 -14.44 -17.43
N GLY A 16 -1.63 -14.58 -17.40
CA GLY A 16 -2.36 -15.59 -18.16
C GLY A 16 -2.31 -16.99 -17.56
N ASP A 17 -1.62 -17.19 -16.42
CA ASP A 17 -1.55 -18.50 -15.77
C ASP A 17 -2.83 -18.83 -15.02
N VAL A 18 -3.13 -20.12 -14.98
CA VAL A 18 -4.23 -20.68 -14.20
C VAL A 18 -3.81 -20.77 -12.73
N SER A 19 -4.64 -20.26 -11.83
CA SER A 19 -4.40 -20.28 -10.39
C SER A 19 -5.66 -20.69 -9.64
N SER A 20 -5.51 -21.63 -8.70
CA SER A 20 -6.59 -22.03 -7.78
C SER A 20 -6.85 -21.00 -6.68
N ASN A 21 -5.92 -20.06 -6.49
CA ASN A 21 -5.95 -19.06 -5.42
C ASN A 21 -5.94 -17.64 -6.02
N ALA A 22 -6.56 -17.46 -7.18
CA ALA A 22 -6.66 -16.15 -7.77
C ALA A 22 -7.62 -15.27 -6.96
N ILE A 23 -7.26 -14.02 -6.79
CA ILE A 23 -8.03 -13.05 -6.00
C ILE A 23 -8.82 -12.19 -6.95
N GLN A 24 -10.13 -12.14 -6.71
CA GLN A 24 -11.02 -11.26 -7.44
C GLN A 24 -10.87 -9.82 -6.92
N VAL A 25 -10.56 -8.90 -7.83
CA VAL A 25 -10.52 -7.45 -7.54
C VAL A 25 -11.86 -6.79 -7.89
N PRO A 26 -12.13 -5.54 -7.45
CA PRO A 26 -13.44 -4.88 -7.66
C PRO A 26 -13.86 -4.65 -9.12
N CYS A 27 -12.95 -4.84 -10.08
CA CYS A 27 -13.22 -4.81 -11.51
C CYS A 27 -13.68 -6.19 -12.05
N SER A 28 -13.85 -7.21 -11.20
CA SER A 28 -14.17 -8.61 -11.52
C SER A 28 -13.07 -9.39 -12.26
N HIS A 29 -11.87 -8.83 -12.38
CA HIS A 29 -10.69 -9.56 -12.84
C HIS A 29 -10.06 -10.39 -11.71
N HIS A 30 -9.37 -11.46 -12.08
CA HIS A 30 -8.65 -12.33 -11.15
C HIS A 30 -7.14 -12.18 -11.33
N TYR A 31 -6.41 -12.14 -10.21
CA TYR A 31 -4.95 -12.09 -10.20
C TYR A 31 -4.40 -13.20 -9.31
N CYS A 32 -3.37 -13.90 -9.78
CA CYS A 32 -2.63 -14.83 -8.92
C CYS A 32 -1.89 -14.05 -7.81
N LEU A 33 -1.62 -14.72 -6.69
CA LEU A 33 -0.94 -14.14 -5.53
C LEU A 33 0.37 -13.44 -5.91
N THR A 34 1.18 -14.10 -6.74
CA THR A 34 2.50 -13.59 -7.17
C THR A 34 2.39 -12.28 -7.94
N CYS A 35 1.51 -12.23 -8.95
CA CYS A 35 1.31 -11.00 -9.73
C CYS A 35 0.71 -9.89 -8.88
N LEU A 36 -0.20 -10.24 -7.96
CA LEU A 36 -0.82 -9.26 -7.08
C LEU A 36 0.22 -8.66 -6.13
N GLU A 37 1.06 -9.47 -5.47
CA GLU A 37 2.16 -8.99 -4.63
C GLU A 37 3.09 -8.05 -5.40
N GLN A 38 3.54 -8.46 -6.59
CA GLN A 38 4.39 -7.63 -7.45
C GLN A 38 3.73 -6.30 -7.80
N PHE A 39 2.42 -6.28 -8.05
CA PHE A 39 1.68 -5.05 -8.32
C PHE A 39 1.72 -4.07 -7.14
N PHE A 40 1.57 -4.58 -5.91
CA PHE A 40 1.70 -3.77 -4.71
C PHE A 40 3.15 -3.33 -4.45
N GLU A 41 4.14 -4.18 -4.67
CA GLU A 41 5.56 -3.84 -4.54
C GLU A 41 6.00 -2.78 -5.57
N LEU A 42 5.50 -2.85 -6.79
CA LEU A 42 5.73 -1.82 -7.80
C LEU A 42 5.09 -0.50 -7.39
N ALA A 43 3.86 -0.50 -6.88
CA ALA A 43 3.23 0.71 -6.34
C ALA A 43 3.96 1.28 -5.12
N LEU A 44 4.64 0.44 -4.34
CA LEU A 44 5.52 0.90 -3.28
C LEU A 44 6.77 1.61 -3.81
N THR A 45 7.25 1.25 -4.99
CA THR A 45 8.47 1.83 -5.57
C THR A 45 8.16 3.04 -6.45
N ASP A 46 7.12 2.95 -7.27
CA ASP A 46 6.71 3.97 -8.24
C ASP A 46 5.42 4.67 -7.80
N GLN A 47 5.53 5.98 -7.55
CA GLN A 47 4.41 6.83 -7.14
C GLN A 47 3.32 6.96 -8.20
N SER A 48 3.66 6.83 -9.49
CA SER A 48 2.77 7.06 -10.62
C SER A 48 1.70 5.96 -10.73
N VAL A 49 2.06 4.74 -10.30
CA VAL A 49 1.16 3.58 -10.30
C VAL A 49 0.51 3.34 -8.94
N PHE A 50 0.71 4.26 -7.97
CA PHE A 50 0.06 4.23 -6.67
C PHE A 50 -1.28 4.99 -6.70
N PRO A 51 -2.35 4.46 -6.09
CA PRO A 51 -2.54 3.06 -5.72
C PRO A 51 -2.66 2.16 -6.97
N PRO A 52 -2.35 0.86 -6.88
CA PRO A 52 -2.49 -0.07 -8.00
C PRO A 52 -3.95 -0.10 -8.45
N ARG A 53 -4.16 -0.05 -9.77
CA ARG A 53 -5.50 0.03 -10.38
C ARG A 53 -5.72 -1.08 -11.39
N CYS A 54 -6.95 -1.55 -11.46
CA CYS A 54 -7.45 -2.41 -12.51
C CYS A 54 -8.64 -1.71 -13.18
N CYS A 55 -8.65 -1.60 -14.51
CA CYS A 55 -9.75 -0.96 -15.26
C CYS A 55 -10.11 0.44 -14.73
N SER A 56 -9.09 1.22 -14.37
CA SER A 56 -9.23 2.56 -13.75
C SER A 56 -9.86 2.58 -12.35
N ARG A 57 -10.11 1.43 -11.73
CA ARG A 57 -10.55 1.30 -10.34
C ARG A 57 -9.35 0.95 -9.46
N ALA A 58 -9.17 1.69 -8.37
CA ALA A 58 -8.15 1.36 -7.39
C ALA A 58 -8.44 -0.01 -6.75
N ILE A 59 -7.38 -0.80 -6.54
CA ILE A 59 -7.45 -2.07 -5.83
C ILE A 59 -7.22 -1.77 -4.36
N PRO A 60 -8.26 -1.81 -3.50
CA PRO A 60 -8.11 -1.50 -2.09
C PRO A 60 -7.31 -2.60 -1.40
N ILE A 61 -6.25 -2.22 -0.67
CA ILE A 61 -5.39 -3.20 0.00
C ILE A 61 -6.17 -4.05 1.01
N VAL A 62 -7.20 -3.49 1.64
CA VAL A 62 -8.06 -4.20 2.60
C VAL A 62 -8.76 -5.42 2.01
N SER A 63 -9.01 -5.45 0.70
CA SER A 63 -9.63 -6.59 0.03
C SER A 63 -8.64 -7.73 -0.23
N VAL A 64 -7.34 -7.45 -0.18
CA VAL A 64 -6.29 -8.39 -0.59
C VAL A 64 -5.25 -8.62 0.50
N SER A 65 -5.30 -7.86 1.59
CA SER A 65 -4.31 -7.84 2.68
C SER A 65 -4.19 -9.19 3.38
N SER A 66 -5.27 -9.98 3.45
CA SER A 66 -5.27 -11.33 4.01
C SER A 66 -4.42 -12.32 3.22
N PHE A 67 -4.12 -12.00 1.96
CA PHE A 67 -3.39 -12.88 1.05
C PHE A 67 -1.96 -12.38 0.74
N LEU A 68 -1.70 -11.09 0.96
CA LEU A 68 -0.39 -10.48 0.79
C LEU A 68 0.49 -10.73 2.02
N LYS A 69 1.82 -10.67 1.84
CA LYS A 69 2.72 -10.68 2.99
C LYS A 69 2.47 -9.47 3.91
N PRO A 70 2.51 -9.65 5.25
CA PRO A 70 2.23 -8.59 6.21
C PRO A 70 3.19 -7.39 6.10
N ILE A 71 4.41 -7.62 5.61
CA ILE A 71 5.38 -6.54 5.37
C ILE A 71 4.96 -5.62 4.22
N VAL A 72 4.40 -6.18 3.15
CA VAL A 72 3.90 -5.41 1.99
C VAL A 72 2.70 -4.58 2.42
N VAL A 73 1.76 -5.19 3.16
CA VAL A 73 0.57 -4.50 3.67
C VAL A 73 0.93 -3.31 4.55
N GLN A 74 1.78 -3.51 5.58
CA GLN A 74 2.19 -2.44 6.47
C GLN A 74 2.92 -1.31 5.74
N THR A 75 3.79 -1.65 4.78
CA THR A 75 4.54 -0.65 4.01
C THR A 75 3.58 0.15 3.11
N PHE A 76 2.60 -0.53 2.52
CA PHE A 76 1.61 0.11 1.65
C PHE A 76 0.69 1.02 2.43
N GLU A 77 0.23 0.63 3.62
CA GLU A 77 -0.58 1.51 4.47
C GLU A 77 0.18 2.76 4.91
N LYS A 78 1.46 2.62 5.30
CA LYS A 78 2.32 3.77 5.61
C LYS A 78 2.42 4.71 4.42
N LYS A 79 2.78 4.18 3.24
CA LYS A 79 2.84 4.96 1.99
C LYS A 79 1.50 5.58 1.64
N LYS A 80 0.38 4.86 1.79
CA LYS A 80 -0.97 5.37 1.52
C LYS A 80 -1.24 6.65 2.29
N ILE A 81 -0.87 6.70 3.57
CA ILE A 81 -0.98 7.90 4.40
C ILE A 81 -0.07 9.02 3.86
N GLU A 82 1.15 8.70 3.43
CA GLU A 82 2.05 9.69 2.78
C GLU A 82 1.46 10.26 1.49
N PHE A 83 0.77 9.44 0.69
CA PHE A 83 0.17 9.82 -0.59
C PHE A 83 -1.15 10.58 -0.45
N GLU A 84 -2.01 10.17 0.49
CA GLU A 84 -3.28 10.83 0.77
C GLU A 84 -3.10 12.16 1.51
N SER A 85 -1.96 12.37 2.17
CA SER A 85 -1.66 13.66 2.79
C SER A 85 -1.31 14.71 1.75
N GLN A 86 -2.17 15.72 1.61
CA GLN A 86 -1.97 16.87 0.72
C GLN A 86 -0.68 17.66 1.03
N TYR A 87 -0.16 17.55 2.26
CA TYR A 87 1.03 18.26 2.71
C TYR A 87 2.03 17.25 3.29
N LYS A 88 2.99 16.84 2.46
CA LYS A 88 4.06 15.94 2.87
C LYS A 88 5.10 16.71 3.69
N VAL A 89 4.91 16.73 5.00
CA VAL A 89 5.88 17.32 5.92
C VAL A 89 6.84 16.22 6.36
N TYR A 90 8.09 16.32 5.89
CA TYR A 90 9.17 15.47 6.38
C TYR A 90 9.91 16.20 7.50
N CYS A 91 10.52 15.43 8.40
CA CYS A 91 11.43 15.98 9.40
C CYS A 91 12.63 16.66 8.70
N SER A 92 12.89 17.94 8.99
CA SER A 92 14.02 18.70 8.43
C SER A 92 15.40 18.12 8.80
N SER A 93 15.46 17.30 9.85
CA SER A 93 16.70 16.60 10.21
C SER A 93 17.00 15.50 9.20
N LYS A 94 18.07 15.68 8.40
CA LYS A 94 18.54 14.68 7.42
C LYS A 94 18.74 13.28 8.00
N ARG A 95 19.07 13.19 9.29
CA ARG A 95 19.23 11.92 10.02
C ARG A 95 17.92 11.20 10.33
N CYS A 96 16.81 11.92 10.43
CA CYS A 96 15.51 11.35 10.74
C CYS A 96 14.70 11.15 9.46
N SER A 97 14.59 12.18 8.61
CA SER A 97 13.87 12.19 7.32
C SER A 97 12.54 11.45 7.34
N THR A 98 11.90 11.36 8.52
CA THR A 98 10.69 10.58 8.73
C THR A 98 9.52 11.44 8.32
N PHE A 99 8.57 10.83 7.61
CA PHE A 99 7.30 11.45 7.28
C PHE A 99 6.49 11.74 8.54
N ILE A 100 6.01 12.97 8.68
CA ILE A 100 5.17 13.40 9.79
C ILE A 100 3.73 13.40 9.28
N PRO A 101 2.86 12.50 9.77
CA PRO A 101 1.46 12.51 9.38
C PRO A 101 0.80 13.82 9.83
N SER A 102 -0.18 14.30 9.07
CA SER A 102 -0.91 15.54 9.36
C SER A 102 -1.58 15.53 10.75
N SER A 103 -1.96 14.36 11.26
CA SER A 103 -2.48 14.18 12.63
C SER A 103 -1.46 14.56 13.72
N ASN A 104 -0.17 14.53 13.40
CA ASN A 104 0.94 14.91 14.28
C ASN A 104 1.41 16.35 14.04
N ILE A 105 0.65 17.13 13.28
CA ILE A 105 0.91 18.55 13.03
C ILE A 105 -0.11 19.37 13.83
N VAL A 106 0.33 19.95 14.94
CA VAL A 106 -0.52 20.83 15.77
C VAL A 106 -0.02 22.26 15.59
N LYS A 107 -0.90 23.15 15.12
CA LYS A 107 -0.57 24.58 14.89
C LYS A 107 0.76 24.74 14.16
N ASP A 108 0.90 24.04 13.03
CA ASP A 108 2.04 24.16 12.13
C ASP A 108 3.36 23.52 12.64
N ILE A 109 3.30 22.81 13.77
CA ILE A 109 4.42 22.12 14.40
C ILE A 109 4.24 20.61 14.24
N GLY A 110 5.09 19.97 13.44
CA GLY A 110 5.11 18.51 13.26
C GLY A 110 6.03 17.80 14.27
N THR A 111 5.51 16.81 15.00
CA THR A 111 6.31 15.98 15.94
C THR A 111 6.53 14.57 15.41
N CYS A 112 7.81 14.16 15.29
CA CYS A 112 8.20 12.78 14.96
C CYS A 112 8.75 12.04 16.19
N TRP A 113 8.42 10.74 16.32
CA TRP A 113 8.90 9.86 17.40
C TRP A 113 10.24 9.17 17.08
N GLY A 114 10.97 9.61 16.05
CA GLY A 114 12.31 9.07 15.77
C GLY A 114 13.23 9.33 16.97
N MET A 115 14.01 8.34 17.40
CA MET A 115 14.81 8.25 18.63
C MET A 115 15.90 9.33 18.83
N SER A 116 15.51 10.60 18.82
CA SER A 116 16.26 11.74 19.33
C SER A 116 15.26 12.86 19.58
N ALA A 117 15.12 13.24 20.85
CA ALA A 117 14.18 14.22 21.35
C ALA A 117 14.00 15.46 20.44
N GLY A 118 12.74 15.78 20.13
CA GLY A 118 12.34 17.16 19.83
C GLY A 118 12.65 17.70 18.43
N CYS A 119 12.48 16.92 17.37
CA CYS A 119 12.40 17.51 16.02
C CYS A 119 11.01 18.09 15.80
N VAL A 120 10.88 19.40 15.94
CA VAL A 120 9.71 20.20 15.57
C VAL A 120 9.99 20.96 14.29
N ASN A 121 9.28 20.64 13.22
CA ASN A 121 9.35 21.43 12.00
C ASN A 121 8.28 22.53 12.07
N ARG A 122 8.66 23.81 11.96
CA ARG A 122 7.73 24.91 11.68
C ARG A 122 7.62 25.02 10.15
N ARG A 123 6.41 25.08 9.60
CA ARG A 123 6.22 25.44 8.19
C ARG A 123 6.81 26.85 8.05
N GLY A 124 7.74 27.00 7.10
CA GLY A 124 8.17 28.34 6.68
C GLY A 124 6.98 29.11 6.11
N PRO A 125 7.07 30.46 6.06
CA PRO A 125 5.97 31.34 5.68
C PRO A 125 5.34 30.99 4.33
#